data_AF-A0A947B093-F1
#
_entry.id   AF-A0A947B093-F1
#
_cell.length_a   1.000
_cell.length_b   1.000
_cell.length_c   1.000
_cell.angle_alpha   90.00
_cell.angle_beta   90.00
_cell.angle_gamma   90.00
#
_symmetry.space_group_name_H-M   'P 1'
#
loop_
_entity.id
_entity.type
_entity.pdbx_description
1 polymer ?
#
loop_
_entity_poly.entity_id
_entity_poly.type
_entity_poly.pdbx_seq_one_letter_code
_entity_poly.pdbx_strand_id
1 'polypeptide(L)'
;MKRLKILILIFCLALSIPLAYFVFRTYRSLEQEEVAQLRFFAVTIFDQMEEELASLVIKEEGRPIDQYRYNYVAPGRAPGSGRLSRSPLSQPPKDRYILGYLQNNPDGSFNTPLVESNEDVPPGSHLVVDQLKEVNKTFNLKRSTVPEGVEVKPTEMVAKREREE
;
A
#
# COMPACT_ATOMS: atom_id res chain seq x y z
N MET A 1 24.75 -53.48 -43.94
CA MET A 1 24.83 -52.95 -42.56
C MET A 1 24.76 -51.41 -42.44
N LYS A 2 25.49 -50.61 -43.24
CA LYS A 2 25.47 -49.13 -43.11
C LYS A 2 24.12 -48.47 -43.43
N ARG A 3 23.40 -48.95 -44.45
CA ARG A 3 22.07 -48.43 -44.83
C ARG A 3 20.99 -48.69 -43.77
N LEU A 4 21.04 -49.84 -43.10
CA LEU A 4 20.10 -50.18 -42.01
C LEU A 4 20.31 -49.26 -40.80
N LYS A 5 21.57 -48.97 -40.44
CA LYS A 5 21.90 -48.00 -39.37
C LYS A 5 21.38 -46.60 -39.67
N ILE A 6 21.46 -46.16 -40.93
CA ILE A 6 20.94 -44.85 -41.36
C ILE A 6 19.41 -44.80 -41.23
N LEU A 7 18.70 -45.85 -41.66
CA LEU A 7 17.25 -45.91 -41.55
C LEU A 7 16.77 -45.89 -40.09
N ILE A 8 17.45 -46.63 -39.20
CA ILE A 8 17.15 -46.62 -37.75
C ILE A 8 17.40 -45.22 -37.15
N LEU A 9 18.48 -44.55 -37.57
CA LEU A 9 18.80 -43.21 -37.08
C LEU A 9 17.77 -42.17 -37.54
N ILE A 10 17.32 -42.25 -38.80
CA ILE A 10 16.23 -41.40 -39.33
C ILE A 10 14.93 -41.68 -38.56
N PHE A 11 14.61 -42.95 -38.30
CA PHE A 11 13.42 -43.32 -37.54
C PHE A 11 13.47 -42.78 -36.10
N CYS A 12 14.60 -42.92 -35.40
CA CYS A 12 14.79 -42.34 -34.07
C CYS A 12 14.66 -40.81 -34.08
N LEU A 13 15.24 -40.13 -35.07
CA LEU A 13 15.13 -38.67 -35.20
C LEU A 13 13.68 -38.24 -35.48
N ALA A 14 13.00 -38.94 -36.39
CA ALA A 14 11.61 -38.67 -36.73
C ALA A 14 10.67 -38.84 -35.52
N LEU A 15 11.00 -39.71 -34.57
CA LEU A 15 10.28 -39.89 -33.32
C LEU A 15 10.70 -38.87 -32.24
N SER A 16 11.99 -38.59 -32.13
CA SER A 16 12.54 -37.72 -31.07
C SER A 16 12.17 -36.25 -31.24
N ILE A 17 12.17 -35.75 -32.48
CA ILE A 17 11.86 -34.34 -32.77
C ILE A 17 10.44 -33.93 -32.31
N PRO A 18 9.35 -34.62 -32.71
CA PRO A 18 8.01 -34.24 -32.27
C PRO A 18 7.80 -34.44 -30.77
N LEU A 19 8.46 -35.44 -30.17
CA LEU A 19 8.40 -35.65 -28.72
C LEU A 19 9.06 -34.49 -27.96
N ALA A 20 10.24 -34.06 -28.39
CA ALA A 20 10.94 -32.92 -27.79
C ALA A 20 10.13 -31.62 -27.97
N TYR A 21 9.53 -31.42 -29.15
CA TYR A 21 8.65 -30.27 -29.41
C TYR A 21 7.42 -30.27 -28.48
N PHE A 22 6.78 -31.43 -28.31
CA PHE A 22 5.62 -31.57 -27.42
C PHE A 22 5.99 -31.23 -25.97
N VAL A 23 7.09 -31.80 -25.46
CA VAL A 23 7.58 -31.52 -24.10
C VAL A 23 7.86 -30.03 -23.91
N PHE A 24 8.57 -29.39 -24.85
CA PHE A 24 8.86 -27.96 -24.80
C PHE A 24 7.57 -27.11 -24.79
N ARG A 25 6.58 -27.47 -25.62
CA ARG A 25 5.30 -26.77 -25.68
C ARG A 25 4.52 -26.89 -24.37
N THR A 26 4.52 -28.06 -23.74
CA THR A 26 3.84 -28.29 -22.46
C THR A 26 4.49 -27.49 -21.33
N TYR A 27 5.83 -27.44 -21.26
CA TYR A 27 6.53 -26.60 -20.27
C TYR A 27 6.19 -25.12 -20.41
N ARG A 28 6.15 -24.60 -21.65
CA ARG A 28 5.77 -23.19 -21.86
C ARG A 28 4.31 -22.88 -21.50
N SER A 29 3.41 -23.85 -21.64
CA SER A 29 2.02 -23.70 -21.22
C SER A 29 1.92 -23.58 -19.69
N LEU A 30 2.69 -24.41 -18.97
CA LEU A 30 2.73 -24.39 -17.50
C LEU A 30 3.29 -23.07 -16.95
N GLU A 31 4.37 -22.55 -17.53
CA GLU A 31 4.92 -21.24 -17.12
C GLU A 31 3.89 -20.10 -17.28
N GLN A 32 3.06 -20.15 -18.33
CA GLN A 32 2.02 -19.15 -18.55
C GLN A 32 0.88 -19.25 -17.54
N GLU A 33 0.50 -20.47 -17.14
CA GLU A 33 -0.52 -20.69 -16.11
C GLU A 33 -0.06 -20.24 -14.73
N GLU A 34 1.20 -20.51 -14.36
CA GLU A 34 1.76 -20.09 -13.07
C GLU A 34 1.80 -18.56 -12.95
N VAL A 35 2.26 -17.86 -13.98
CA VAL A 35 2.29 -16.39 -13.99
C VAL A 35 0.88 -15.80 -13.94
N ALA A 36 -0.09 -16.40 -14.64
CA ALA A 36 -1.48 -15.96 -14.59
C ALA A 36 -2.09 -16.11 -13.20
N GLN A 37 -1.84 -17.23 -12.52
CA GLN A 37 -2.30 -17.46 -11.15
C GLN A 37 -1.66 -16.46 -10.18
N LEU A 38 -0.34 -16.28 -10.23
CA LEU A 38 0.36 -15.31 -9.37
C LEU A 38 -0.17 -13.88 -9.56
N ARG A 39 -0.44 -13.48 -10.82
CA ARG A 39 -1.03 -12.17 -11.11
C ARG A 39 -2.43 -12.03 -10.54
N PHE A 40 -3.28 -13.04 -10.69
CA PHE A 40 -4.63 -13.02 -10.13
C PHE A 40 -4.59 -12.86 -8.60
N PHE A 41 -3.72 -13.61 -7.91
CA PHE A 41 -3.53 -13.46 -6.47
C PHE A 41 -3.02 -12.07 -6.10
N ALA A 42 -2.04 -11.54 -6.82
CA ALA A 42 -1.51 -10.20 -6.56
C ALA A 42 -2.61 -9.14 -6.68
N VAL A 43 -3.38 -9.14 -7.77
CA VAL A 43 -4.48 -8.20 -8.00
C VAL A 43 -5.52 -8.31 -6.88
N THR A 44 -5.94 -9.53 -6.55
CA THR A 44 -6.96 -9.74 -5.50
C THR A 44 -6.51 -9.21 -4.13
N ILE A 45 -5.24 -9.43 -3.77
CA ILE A 45 -4.68 -8.91 -2.52
C ILE A 45 -4.57 -7.39 -2.56
N PHE A 46 -4.19 -6.81 -3.69
CA PHE A 46 -4.16 -5.34 -3.85
C PHE A 46 -5.55 -4.73 -3.73
N ASP A 47 -6.56 -5.29 -4.39
CA ASP A 47 -7.95 -4.81 -4.30
C ASP A 47 -8.44 -4.83 -2.85
N GLN A 48 -8.14 -5.91 -2.10
CA GLN A 48 -8.49 -5.99 -0.68
C GLN A 48 -7.76 -4.92 0.16
N MET A 49 -6.46 -4.71 -0.08
CA MET A 49 -5.71 -3.66 0.62
C MET A 49 -6.27 -2.27 0.33
N GLU A 50 -6.67 -2.00 -0.91
CA GLU A 50 -7.29 -0.73 -1.30
C GLU A 50 -8.64 -0.53 -0.61
N GLU A 51 -9.47 -1.56 -0.51
CA GLU A 51 -10.76 -1.50 0.19
C GLU A 51 -10.59 -1.22 1.70
N GLU A 52 -9.64 -1.90 2.35
CA GLU A 52 -9.32 -1.68 3.77
C GLU A 52 -8.76 -0.28 4.00
N LEU A 53 -7.87 0.20 3.13
CA LEU A 53 -7.33 1.57 3.19
C LEU A 53 -8.41 2.62 2.94
N ALA A 54 -9.29 2.44 1.95
CA ALA A 54 -10.38 3.36 1.66
C ALA A 54 -11.34 3.47 2.87
N SER A 55 -11.64 2.34 3.50
CA SER A 55 -12.46 2.30 4.72
C SER A 55 -11.80 3.07 5.86
N LEU A 56 -10.48 2.96 6.01
CA LEU A 56 -9.73 3.72 7.00
C LEU A 56 -9.74 5.23 6.70
N VAL A 57 -9.54 5.62 5.45
CA VAL A 57 -9.58 7.03 5.01
C VAL A 57 -10.95 7.64 5.30
N ILE A 58 -12.04 7.00 4.89
CA ILE A 58 -13.41 7.49 5.11
C ILE A 58 -13.68 7.69 6.61
N LYS A 59 -13.25 6.75 7.45
CA LYS A 59 -13.38 6.85 8.91
C LYS A 59 -12.64 8.05 9.47
N GLU A 60 -11.43 8.31 9.01
CA GLU A 60 -10.61 9.42 9.51
C GLU A 60 -11.03 10.77 8.93
N GLU A 61 -11.49 10.85 7.68
CA GLU A 61 -12.08 12.06 7.10
C GLU A 61 -13.39 12.47 7.80
N GLY A 62 -14.16 11.50 8.29
CA GLY A 62 -15.35 11.76 9.11
C GLY A 62 -15.05 12.26 10.52
N ARG A 63 -13.79 12.26 10.98
CA ARG A 63 -13.42 12.67 12.33
C ARG A 63 -13.32 14.20 12.44
N PRO A 64 -13.89 14.82 13.50
CA PRO A 64 -13.69 16.24 13.77
C PRO A 64 -12.22 16.61 13.96
N ILE A 65 -11.79 17.70 13.31
CA ILE A 65 -10.41 18.20 13.36
C ILE A 65 -9.89 18.44 14.80
N ASP A 66 -10.77 18.87 15.70
CA ASP A 66 -10.40 19.18 17.08
C ASP A 66 -9.92 17.95 17.86
N GLN A 67 -10.33 16.74 17.45
CA GLN A 67 -9.89 15.49 18.09
C GLN A 67 -8.42 15.15 17.79
N TYR A 68 -7.77 15.81 16.82
CA TYR A 68 -6.34 15.61 16.57
C TYR A 68 -5.44 16.38 17.55
N ARG A 69 -6.02 17.14 18.48
CA ARG A 69 -5.31 17.80 19.59
C ARG A 69 -5.44 16.96 20.86
N TYR A 70 -4.53 17.14 21.82
CA TYR A 70 -4.59 16.42 23.10
C TYR A 70 -5.89 16.67 23.87
N ASN A 71 -6.37 17.91 23.82
CA ASN A 71 -7.58 18.38 24.46
C ASN A 71 -8.51 19.01 23.41
N TYR A 72 -9.81 18.70 23.48
CA TYR A 72 -10.82 19.21 22.55
C TYR A 72 -12.12 19.60 23.27
N VAL A 73 -12.97 20.36 22.59
CA VAL A 73 -14.30 20.73 23.07
C VAL A 73 -15.31 19.71 22.56
N ALA A 74 -15.93 18.95 23.47
CA ALA A 74 -16.91 17.93 23.10
C ALA A 74 -18.17 18.57 22.46
N PRO A 75 -18.69 18.01 21.35
CA PRO A 75 -19.91 18.50 20.72
C PRO A 75 -21.11 18.36 21.67
N GLY A 76 -22.00 19.37 21.67
CA GLY A 76 -23.18 19.41 22.53
C GLY A 76 -22.97 20.00 23.93
N ARG A 77 -21.78 20.54 24.23
CA ARG A 77 -21.53 21.29 25.47
C ARG A 77 -21.62 22.80 25.22
N ALA A 78 -22.26 23.52 26.14
CA ALA A 78 -22.49 24.96 26.00
C ALA A 78 -21.15 25.72 25.78
N PRO A 79 -21.07 26.61 24.78
CA PRO A 79 -19.91 27.47 24.60
C PRO A 79 -19.71 28.30 25.88
N GLY A 80 -18.55 28.17 26.52
CA GLY A 80 -18.23 28.85 27.78
C GLY A 80 -18.08 27.96 29.00
N SER A 81 -18.43 26.65 28.94
CA SER A 81 -18.21 25.75 30.08
C SER A 81 -16.75 25.37 30.33
N GLY A 82 -15.81 25.80 29.47
CA GLY A 82 -14.34 25.75 29.64
C GLY A 82 -13.69 24.37 29.84
N ARG A 83 -14.48 23.31 30.02
CA ARG A 83 -14.00 21.97 30.36
C ARG A 83 -13.57 21.24 29.10
N LEU A 84 -12.27 21.30 28.85
CA LEU A 84 -11.59 20.51 27.86
C LEU A 84 -11.77 19.01 28.16
N SER A 85 -12.06 18.23 27.12
CA SER A 85 -12.09 16.78 27.16
C SER A 85 -10.83 16.23 26.51
N ARG A 86 -10.27 15.17 27.09
CA ARG A 86 -9.12 14.48 26.50
C ARG A 86 -9.54 13.81 25.20
N SER A 87 -8.72 13.95 24.15
CA SER A 87 -9.01 13.34 22.86
C SER A 87 -9.01 11.81 22.95
N PRO A 88 -9.92 11.13 22.22
CA PRO A 88 -9.84 9.68 22.04
C PRO A 88 -8.51 9.22 21.42
N LEU A 89 -7.85 10.09 20.65
CA LEU A 89 -6.56 9.83 20.00
C LEU A 89 -5.35 10.05 20.91
N SER A 90 -5.57 10.49 22.16
CA SER A 90 -4.51 10.64 23.17
C SER A 90 -4.07 9.33 23.80
N GLN A 91 -4.68 8.21 23.40
CA GLN A 91 -4.27 6.87 23.76
C GLN A 91 -3.56 6.24 22.55
N PRO A 92 -2.62 5.30 22.76
CA PRO A 92 -2.02 4.54 21.68
C PRO A 92 -3.11 3.93 20.77
N PRO A 93 -2.93 3.98 19.43
CA PRO A 93 -3.88 3.38 18.51
C PRO A 93 -4.11 1.89 18.80
N LYS A 94 -5.35 1.43 18.65
CA LYS A 94 -5.68 0.00 18.75
C LYS A 94 -5.09 -0.81 17.60
N ASP A 95 -5.05 -0.18 16.43
CA ASP A 95 -4.56 -0.75 15.20
C ASP A 95 -3.03 -0.70 15.16
N ARG A 96 -2.37 -1.86 15.17
CA ARG A 96 -0.89 -1.95 15.24
C ARG A 96 -0.17 -1.35 14.04
N TYR A 97 -0.86 -1.20 12.91
CA TYR A 97 -0.32 -0.57 11.70
C TYR A 97 -0.41 0.97 11.74
N ILE A 98 -1.10 1.54 12.74
CA ILE A 98 -1.14 2.98 13.00
C ILE A 98 -0.18 3.28 14.14
N LEU A 99 0.90 3.99 13.83
CA LEU A 99 1.87 4.42 14.84
C LEU A 99 1.27 5.48 15.79
N GLY A 100 0.55 6.43 15.23
CA GLY A 100 -0.05 7.55 15.95
C GLY A 100 -0.57 8.60 14.99
N TYR A 101 -1.19 9.63 15.54
CA TYR A 101 -1.75 10.75 14.77
C TYR A 101 -0.88 11.99 14.95
N LEU A 102 -0.77 12.78 13.90
CA LEU A 102 -0.10 14.08 13.94
C LEU A 102 -0.88 15.10 13.13
N GLN A 103 -0.74 16.36 13.52
CA GLN A 103 -1.21 17.51 12.77
C GLN A 103 0.02 18.30 12.32
N ASN A 104 0.14 18.45 11.00
CA ASN A 104 1.09 19.36 10.37
C ASN A 104 0.40 20.71 10.17
N ASN A 105 0.95 21.76 10.77
CA ASN A 105 0.44 23.12 10.61
C ASN A 105 1.12 23.80 9.41
N PRO A 106 0.52 24.86 8.83
CA PRO A 106 1.08 25.55 7.66
C PRO A 106 2.52 26.06 7.85
N ASP A 107 2.86 26.50 9.06
CA ASP A 107 4.19 26.94 9.49
C ASP A 107 5.21 25.79 9.63
N GLY A 108 4.78 24.54 9.41
CA GLY A 108 5.58 23.34 9.57
C GLY A 108 5.63 22.81 11.01
N SER A 109 4.97 23.47 11.95
CA SER A 109 4.89 23.01 13.33
C SER A 109 4.13 21.69 13.44
N PHE A 110 4.51 20.93 14.48
CA PHE A 110 4.07 19.55 14.71
C PHE A 110 3.29 19.49 16.01
N ASN A 111 2.06 18.97 15.94
CA ASN A 111 1.27 18.62 17.12
C ASN A 111 0.84 17.16 17.03
N THR A 112 0.68 16.50 18.17
CA THR A 112 0.13 15.14 18.24
C THR A 112 -0.85 15.06 19.41
N PRO A 113 -1.96 14.31 19.30
CA PRO A 113 -2.88 14.14 20.42
C PRO A 113 -2.29 13.27 21.53
N LEU A 114 -1.15 12.60 21.32
CA LEU A 114 -0.51 11.73 22.32
C LEU A 114 0.04 12.50 23.53
N VAL A 115 0.47 13.76 23.34
CA VAL A 115 1.06 14.61 24.39
C VAL A 115 0.45 16.00 24.36
N GLU A 116 0.33 16.63 25.53
CA GLU A 116 -0.23 17.99 25.63
C GLU A 116 0.76 19.04 25.12
N SER A 117 2.04 18.84 25.41
CA SER A 117 3.15 19.64 24.91
C SER A 117 4.27 18.71 24.44
N ASN A 118 4.96 19.09 23.36
CA ASN A 118 6.15 18.38 22.87
C ASN A 118 7.35 18.48 23.82
N GLU A 119 7.28 19.38 24.81
CA GLU A 119 8.33 19.57 25.82
C GLU A 119 8.18 18.59 27.01
N ASP A 120 6.96 18.07 27.24
CA ASP A 120 6.64 17.19 28.37
C ASP A 120 6.03 15.87 27.86
N VAL A 121 6.91 15.05 27.29
CA VAL A 121 6.53 13.74 26.72
C VAL A 121 6.67 12.67 27.81
N PRO A 122 5.64 11.85 28.06
CA PRO A 122 5.73 10.74 29.02
C PRO A 122 6.78 9.70 28.60
N PRO A 123 7.49 9.05 29.55
CA PRO A 123 8.56 8.10 29.27
C PRO A 123 8.19 6.98 28.28
N GLY A 124 6.95 6.49 28.32
CA GLY A 124 6.46 5.42 27.45
C GLY A 124 6.12 5.84 26.02
N SER A 125 6.13 7.13 25.70
CA SER A 125 5.69 7.68 24.42
C SER A 125 6.79 8.39 23.63
N HIS A 126 7.99 8.60 24.20
CA HIS A 126 9.10 9.28 23.51
C HIS A 126 9.41 8.68 22.14
N LEU A 127 9.58 7.35 22.06
CA LEU A 127 9.94 6.68 20.81
C LEU A 127 8.91 6.96 19.70
N VAL A 128 7.62 6.92 20.03
CA VAL A 128 6.54 7.16 19.08
C VAL A 128 6.51 8.63 18.67
N VAL A 129 6.60 9.55 19.63
CA VAL A 129 6.59 10.99 19.35
C VAL A 129 7.80 11.41 18.50
N ASP A 130 8.97 10.85 18.78
CA ASP A 130 10.19 11.09 17.99
C ASP A 130 10.05 10.60 16.55
N GLN A 131 9.46 9.41 16.35
CA GLN A 131 9.16 8.90 15.01
C GLN A 131 8.17 9.80 14.27
N LEU A 132 7.09 10.24 14.92
CA LEU A 132 6.10 11.15 14.32
C LEU A 132 6.73 12.51 13.96
N LYS A 133 7.65 13.01 14.80
CA LYS A 133 8.40 14.23 14.53
C LYS A 133 9.32 14.10 13.30
N GLU A 134 9.98 12.96 13.14
CA GLU A 134 10.82 12.67 11.96
C GLU A 134 9.99 12.53 10.69
N VAL A 135 8.81 11.90 10.78
CA VAL A 135 7.84 11.84 9.67
C VAL A 135 7.41 13.25 9.25
N ASN A 136 7.07 14.12 10.21
CA ASN A 136 6.70 15.51 9.93
C ASN A 136 7.83 16.30 9.26
N LYS A 137 9.07 16.12 9.73
CA LYS A 137 10.26 16.73 9.12
C LYS A 137 10.45 16.28 7.68
N THR A 138 10.35 14.97 7.42
CA THR A 138 10.46 14.39 6.08
C THR A 138 9.35 14.90 5.16
N PHE A 139 8.12 14.97 5.66
CA PHE A 139 6.98 15.52 4.92
C PHE A 139 7.21 16.98 4.54
N ASN A 140 7.63 17.84 5.47
CA ASN A 140 7.89 19.25 5.21
C ASN A 140 9.05 19.46 4.21
N LEU A 141 10.09 18.63 4.27
CA LEU A 141 11.18 18.64 3.31
C LEU A 141 10.67 18.31 1.90
N LYS A 142 9.91 17.22 1.77
CA LYS A 142 9.33 16.78 0.48
C LYS A 142 8.26 17.72 -0.06
N ARG A 143 7.53 18.41 0.81
CA ARG A 143 6.55 19.44 0.42
C ARG A 143 7.22 20.64 -0.25
N SER A 144 8.45 20.95 0.16
CA SER A 144 9.22 22.09 -0.37
C SER A 144 9.91 21.76 -1.70
N THR A 145 10.11 20.47 -2.00
CA THR A 145 10.52 20.00 -3.33
C THR A 145 9.27 19.82 -4.18
N VAL A 146 9.18 20.53 -5.32
CA VAL A 146 8.08 20.32 -6.28
C VAL A 146 7.98 18.81 -6.57
N PRO A 147 6.85 18.14 -6.31
CA PRO A 147 6.72 16.75 -6.69
C PRO A 147 6.82 16.68 -8.21
N GLU A 148 7.84 15.97 -8.69
CA GLU A 148 7.89 15.53 -10.08
C GLU A 148 6.57 14.80 -10.33
N GLY A 149 5.72 15.39 -11.17
CA GLY A 149 4.37 14.91 -11.39
C GLY A 149 4.44 13.42 -11.69
N VAL A 150 3.72 12.61 -10.92
CA VAL A 150 3.56 11.20 -11.24
C VAL A 150 2.81 11.17 -12.58
N GLU A 151 3.56 11.04 -13.67
CA GLU A 151 3.02 10.84 -15.00
C GLU A 151 2.39 9.45 -14.98
N VAL A 152 1.13 9.37 -14.56
CA VAL A 152 0.32 8.17 -14.67
C VAL A 152 0.10 7.96 -16.17
N LYS A 153 1.04 7.24 -16.81
CA LYS A 153 0.85 6.75 -18.17
C LYS A 153 -0.38 5.86 -18.15
N PRO A 154 -1.47 6.21 -18.85
CA PRO A 154 -2.62 5.34 -18.96
C PRO A 154 -2.13 4.05 -19.60
N THR A 155 -2.27 2.94 -18.88
CA THR A 155 -1.98 1.61 -19.38
C THR A 155 -2.91 1.32 -20.57
N GLU A 156 -2.43 1.51 -21.80
CA GLU A 156 -3.13 1.22 -23.06
C GLU A 156 -3.46 -0.29 -23.27
N MET A 157 -3.41 -1.14 -22.24
CA MET A 157 -3.56 -2.59 -22.39
C MET A 157 -4.99 -3.15 -22.34
N VAL A 158 -6.05 -2.32 -22.29
CA VAL A 158 -7.43 -2.85 -22.30
C VAL A 158 -8.10 -2.80 -23.69
N ALA A 159 -7.60 -1.99 -24.63
CA ALA A 159 -8.33 -1.73 -25.88
C ALA A 159 -8.05 -2.69 -27.07
N LYS A 160 -7.31 -3.79 -26.87
CA LYS A 160 -7.01 -4.76 -27.96
C LYS A 160 -7.79 -6.08 -27.90
N ARG A 161 -8.73 -6.25 -26.97
CA ARG A 161 -9.57 -7.47 -26.89
C ARG A 161 -10.97 -7.38 -27.50
N GLU A 162 -11.42 -6.20 -27.94
CA GLU A 162 -12.80 -6.03 -28.47
C GLU A 162 -12.84 -5.75 -29.99
N ARG A 163 -11.76 -5.99 -30.74
CA ARG A 163 -11.74 -5.78 -32.21
C ARG A 163 -11.40 -7.02 -33.04
N GLU A 164 -11.53 -8.20 -32.45
CA GLU A 164 -11.49 -9.48 -33.16
C GLU A 164 -12.59 -10.41 -32.60
N GLU A 165 -13.85 -9.96 -32.70
CA GLU A 165 -15.01 -10.84 -32.82
C GLU A 165 -15.75 -10.53 -34.12
#